data_AF-A0A1I0T4I7-F1
#
_entry.id   AF-A0A1I0T4I7-F1
#
_cell.length_a   1.000
_cell.length_b   1.000
_cell.length_c   1.000
_cell.angle_alpha   90.00
_cell.angle_beta   90.00
_cell.angle_gamma   90.00
#
_symmetry.space_group_name_H-M   'P 1'
#
loop_
_entity.id
_entity.type
_entity.pdbx_description
1 polymer ?
#
loop_
_entity_poly.entity_id
_entity_poly.type
_entity_poly.pdbx_seq_one_letter_code
_entity_poly.pdbx_strand_id
1 'polypeptide(L)' 'MVPAAATANVPQARASLVALREVSAATVLPGHGDVWTSGLDDAVTLALRAG' A
#
# COMPACT_ATOMS: atom_id res chain seq x y z
N MET A 1 12.50 -2.06 6.78
CA MET A 1 12.95 -0.68 6.54
C MET A 1 12.87 -0.43 5.05
N VAL A 2 12.08 0.56 4.60
CA VAL A 2 11.95 0.88 3.17
C VAL A 2 13.25 1.56 2.71
N PRO A 3 13.92 1.11 1.63
CA PRO A 3 15.12 1.76 1.13
C PRO A 3 14.82 3.21 0.71
N ALA A 4 15.72 4.16 1.01
CA ALA A 4 15.58 5.57 0.63
C ALA A 4 15.41 5.81 -0.89
N ALA A 5 15.73 4.81 -1.73
CA ALA A 5 15.47 4.81 -3.16
C ALA A 5 13.97 4.69 -3.53
N ALA A 6 13.11 4.21 -2.62
CA ALA A 6 11.67 4.05 -2.85
C ALA A 6 10.85 5.32 -2.51
N THR A 7 11.47 6.33 -1.89
CA THR A 7 10.85 7.62 -1.56
C THR A 7 10.97 8.68 -2.67
N ALA A 8 11.25 8.28 -3.91
CA ALA A 8 11.54 9.23 -4.99
C ALA A 8 10.35 10.14 -5.38
N ASN A 9 9.10 9.78 -5.06
CA ASN A 9 7.93 10.62 -5.32
C ASN A 9 6.72 10.25 -4.44
N VAL A 10 6.62 10.83 -3.25
CA VAL A 10 5.51 10.61 -2.30
C VAL A 10 4.13 10.91 -2.92
N PRO A 11 3.93 12.02 -3.67
CA PRO A 11 2.68 12.26 -4.40
C PRO A 11 2.28 11.12 -5.34
N GLN A 12 3.23 10.61 -6.13
CA GLN A 12 2.97 9.50 -7.05
C GLN A 12 2.64 8.21 -6.30
N ALA A 13 3.36 7.91 -5.21
CA ALA A 13 3.08 6.74 -4.38
C ALA A 13 1.66 6.78 -3.80
N ARG A 14 1.20 7.94 -3.32
CA ARG A 14 -0.16 8.14 -2.83
C ARG A 14 -1.20 7.96 -3.93
N ALA A 15 -0.96 8.50 -5.13
CA ALA A 15 -1.87 8.31 -6.27
C ALA A 15 -1.98 6.83 -6.66
N SER A 16 -0.87 6.10 -6.68
CA SER A 16 -0.88 4.65 -6.95
C SER A 16 -1.65 3.87 -5.88
N LEU A 17 -1.54 4.24 -4.60
CA LEU A 17 -2.32 3.62 -3.51
C LEU A 17 -3.83 3.84 -3.67
N VAL A 18 -4.26 5.03 -4.14
CA VAL A 18 -5.67 5.31 -4.40
C VAL A 18 -6.21 4.46 -5.55
N ALA A 19 -5.43 4.27 -6.62
CA ALA A 19 -5.82 3.43 -7.75
C ALA A 19 -6.04 1.96 -7.34
N LEU A 20 -5.32 1.46 -6.33
CA LEU A 20 -5.51 0.10 -5.82
C LEU A 20 -6.89 -0.14 -5.20
N ARG A 21 -7.62 0.90 -4.78
CA ARG A 21 -8.99 0.77 -4.23
C ARG A 21 -10.01 0.28 -5.25
N GLU A 22 -9.71 0.42 -6.55
CA GLU A 22 -10.57 -0.14 -7.61
C GLU A 22 -10.47 -1.67 -7.70
N VAL A 23 -9.45 -2.26 -7.08
CA VAL A 23 -9.26 -3.72 -7.02
C VAL A 23 -9.90 -4.25 -5.73
N SER A 24 -10.95 -5.06 -5.86
CA SER A 24 -11.48 -5.79 -4.72
C SER A 24 -10.64 -7.03 -4.47
N ALA A 25 -9.75 -6.95 -3.47
CA ALA A 25 -8.95 -8.08 -3.01
C ALA A 25 -9.10 -8.24 -1.50
N ALA A 26 -9.50 -9.44 -1.06
CA ALA A 26 -9.60 -9.80 0.36
C ALA A 26 -8.22 -10.09 0.98
N THR A 27 -7.24 -10.44 0.17
CA THR A 27 -5.88 -10.78 0.63
C THR A 27 -4.85 -10.04 -0.20
N VAL A 28 -3.89 -9.42 0.46
CA VAL A 28 -2.76 -8.72 -0.14
C VAL A 28 -1.48 -9.43 0.28
N LEU A 29 -0.66 -9.77 -0.71
CA LEU A 29 0.65 -10.37 -0.52
C LEU A 29 1.71 -9.29 -0.72
N PRO A 30 2.15 -8.59 0.34
CA PRO A 30 3.18 -7.56 0.19
C PRO A 30 4.50 -8.21 -0.21
N GLY A 31 5.36 -7.45 -0.90
CA GLY A 31 6.68 -7.94 -1.29
C GLY A 31 7.58 -8.30 -0.09
N HIS A 32 7.24 -7.84 1.12
CA HIS A 32 7.91 -8.16 2.38
C HIS A 32 6.90 -8.08 3.54
N GLY A 33 7.16 -8.80 4.64
CA GLY A 33 6.32 -8.82 5.83
C GLY A 33 5.23 -9.88 5.80
N ASP A 34 4.25 -9.77 6.70
CA ASP A 34 3.15 -10.73 6.80
C ASP A 34 2.07 -10.47 5.75
N VAL A 35 1.35 -11.55 5.39
CA VAL A 35 0.18 -11.48 4.52
C VAL A 35 -0.91 -10.63 5.16
N TRP A 36 -1.54 -9.76 4.38
CA TRP A 36 -2.64 -8.93 4.85
C TRP A 36 -3.98 -9.51 4.43
N THR A 37 -4.79 -9.95 5.39
CA THR A 37 -6.07 -10.62 5.12
C THR A 37 -7.30 -9.76 5.41
N SER A 38 -7.12 -8.53 5.88
CA SER A 38 -8.24 -7.60 6.16
C SER A 38 -8.72 -6.85 4.92
N GLY A 39 -8.33 -7.28 3.72
CA GLY A 39 -8.67 -6.62 2.47
C GLY A 39 -7.79 -5.43 2.10
N LEU A 40 -7.79 -5.11 0.81
CA LEU A 40 -6.93 -4.09 0.20
C LEU A 40 -7.27 -2.67 0.63
N ASP A 41 -8.55 -2.36 0.84
CA ASP A 41 -8.99 -1.02 1.27
C ASP A 41 -8.43 -0.64 2.64
N ASP A 42 -8.40 -1.61 3.57
CA ASP A 42 -7.81 -1.43 4.90
C ASP A 42 -6.28 -1.27 4.80
N ALA A 43 -5.63 -2.07 3.95
CA ALA A 43 -4.19 -1.98 3.70
C ALA A 43 -3.80 -0.59 3.13
N VAL A 44 -4.56 -0.10 2.15
CA VAL A 44 -4.36 1.24 1.55
C VAL A 44 -4.58 2.34 2.58
N THR A 45 -5.63 2.23 3.40
CA THR A 45 -5.94 3.21 4.44
C THR A 45 -4.82 3.29 5.48
N LEU A 46 -4.26 2.14 5.89
CA LEU A 46 -3.12 2.11 6.80
C LEU A 46 -1.87 2.74 6.16
N ALA A 47 -1.56 2.38 4.91
CA ALA A 47 -0.39 2.90 4.20
C ALA A 47 -0.45 4.43 4.05
N LEU A 48 -1.63 4.99 3.78
CA LEU A 48 -1.83 6.45 3.67
C LEU A 48 -1.71 7.19 5.02
N ARG A 49 -1.95 6.51 6.16
CA ARG A 49 -1.74 7.09 7.49
C ARG A 49 -0.28 7.06 7.94
N ALA A 50 0.49 6.10 7.45
CA ALA A 50 1.87 5.87 7.87
C ALA A 50 2.92 6.74 7.14
N GLY A 51 2.56 7.32 5.98
CA GLY A 51 3.43 8.21 5.19
C GLY A 51 2.98 9.65 5.21
#